data_AF-A0A9P8FJZ2-F1
#
_entry.id   AF-A0A9P8FJZ2-F1
#
_cell.length_a   1.000
_cell.length_b   1.000
_cell.length_c   1.000
_cell.angle_alpha   90.00
_cell.angle_beta   90.00
_cell.angle_gamma   90.00
#
_symmetry.space_group_name_H-M   'P 1'
#
loop_
_entity.id
_entity.type
_entity.pdbx_description
1 polymer ?
#
loop_
_entity_poly.entity_id
_entity_poly.type
_entity_poly.pdbx_seq_one_letter_code
_entity_poly.pdbx_strand_id
1 'polypeptide(L)'
;IANVSATCNNTVLVIHSVGPVLLEEYANNPNITAILWAGVPGEQSGNSIADVLYGRVNPGAKLPFTMAAKRSDYGTDVLYTPNNPVPQANFKEGIFIDYRALDKQEIEPVYEFGFGLSYTNFTYSDIKVTKMNTSAYAPTTGMTPAAQTYGNISMNPADHVFPSNFSRVPLYLYPWINSTNLSSAAGESQYAPYGDNSFVPEGAVDSSPQPRLPASGPSGGNPALWDVIYRVTAQIKNIGKVAGDEVPQLYVSLGGPYDAVKMLRGFERLSIQPNQTVTFSADIMRRDIMNWSPEAQDWFVSNYTKTVYVGSSSRNLPLTAKLA
;
A
#
# COMPACT_ATOMS: atom_id res chain seq x y z
N ILE A 1 20.93 -22.91 11.07
CA ILE A 1 20.44 -23.50 9.80
C ILE A 1 21.54 -24.35 9.17
N ALA A 2 22.72 -23.78 8.87
CA ALA A 2 23.85 -24.50 8.27
C ALA A 2 24.23 -25.85 8.93
N ASN A 3 24.38 -25.90 10.26
CA ASN A 3 24.73 -27.17 10.96
C ASN A 3 23.67 -28.28 10.76
N VAL A 4 22.39 -27.91 10.72
CA VAL A 4 21.28 -28.86 10.54
C VAL A 4 21.26 -29.34 9.09
N SER A 5 21.30 -28.43 8.11
CA SER A 5 21.29 -28.83 6.70
C SER A 5 22.58 -29.55 6.28
N ALA A 6 23.69 -29.40 6.98
CA ALA A 6 24.90 -30.19 6.76
C ALA A 6 24.77 -31.67 7.14
N THR A 7 23.81 -32.02 8.02
CA THR A 7 23.66 -33.37 8.58
C THR A 7 22.31 -34.01 8.31
N CYS A 8 21.30 -33.23 7.90
CA CYS A 8 19.95 -33.68 7.58
C CYS A 8 19.58 -33.25 6.15
N ASN A 9 19.39 -34.22 5.26
CA ASN A 9 19.05 -34.00 3.85
C ASN A 9 17.57 -33.67 3.59
N ASN A 10 16.75 -33.57 4.63
CA ASN A 10 15.33 -33.21 4.54
C ASN A 10 14.98 -32.13 5.58
N THR A 11 15.69 -31.01 5.52
CA THR A 11 15.51 -29.89 6.43
C THR A 11 14.39 -28.97 5.93
N VAL A 12 13.40 -28.70 6.79
CA VAL A 12 12.34 -27.70 6.52
C VAL A 12 12.62 -26.44 7.33
N LEU A 13 12.69 -25.29 6.66
CA LEU A 13 12.94 -23.99 7.29
C LEU A 13 11.63 -23.21 7.45
N VAL A 14 11.28 -22.84 8.68
CA VAL A 14 10.16 -21.94 8.98
C VAL A 14 10.72 -20.62 9.52
N ILE A 15 10.30 -19.51 8.93
CA ILE A 15 10.80 -18.16 9.21
C ILE A 15 9.69 -17.32 9.82
N HIS A 16 9.89 -16.85 11.05
CA HIS A 16 9.08 -15.80 11.65
C HIS A 16 9.87 -14.49 11.62
N SER A 17 9.40 -13.50 10.88
CA SER A 17 10.08 -12.20 10.73
C SER A 17 9.08 -11.10 10.41
N VAL A 18 9.48 -9.84 10.67
CA VAL A 18 8.68 -8.64 10.38
C VAL A 18 8.71 -8.23 8.90
N GLY A 19 9.56 -8.86 8.09
CA GLY A 19 9.82 -8.51 6.70
C GLY A 19 10.86 -9.45 6.08
N PRO A 20 11.45 -9.07 4.93
CA PRO A 20 12.40 -9.92 4.24
C PRO A 20 13.69 -10.14 5.03
N VAL A 21 14.28 -11.31 4.84
CA VAL A 21 15.60 -11.70 5.34
C VAL A 21 16.41 -12.25 4.17
N LEU A 22 17.74 -12.19 4.25
CA LEU A 22 18.60 -12.70 3.18
C LEU A 22 18.61 -14.24 3.23
N LEU A 23 18.11 -14.87 2.16
CA LEU A 23 17.91 -16.33 2.08
C LEU A 23 18.69 -17.01 0.96
N GLU A 24 19.45 -16.27 0.15
CA GLU A 24 20.11 -16.80 -1.05
C GLU A 24 20.95 -18.06 -0.78
N GLU A 25 21.73 -18.08 0.30
CA GLU A 25 22.54 -19.24 0.69
C GLU A 25 21.69 -20.47 1.03
N TYR A 26 20.52 -20.27 1.65
CA TYR A 26 19.66 -21.35 2.13
C TYR A 26 18.70 -21.84 1.06
N ALA A 27 18.22 -20.95 0.19
CA ALA A 27 17.32 -21.28 -0.92
C ALA A 27 17.97 -22.24 -1.93
N ASN A 28 19.30 -22.17 -2.09
CA ASN A 28 20.07 -23.01 -3.01
C ASN A 28 20.65 -24.28 -2.36
N ASN A 29 20.41 -24.53 -1.07
CA ASN A 29 20.96 -25.68 -0.37
C ASN A 29 20.09 -26.92 -0.64
N PRO A 30 20.63 -28.00 -1.27
CA PRO A 30 19.83 -29.17 -1.66
C PRO A 30 19.27 -29.97 -0.48
N ASN A 31 19.83 -29.78 0.72
CA ASN A 31 19.34 -30.44 1.94
C ASN A 31 18.20 -29.66 2.61
N ILE A 32 17.89 -28.45 2.14
CA ILE A 32 16.72 -27.68 2.55
C ILE A 32 15.61 -27.94 1.53
N THR A 33 14.62 -28.75 1.92
CA THR A 33 13.59 -29.27 1.01
C THR A 33 12.34 -28.41 0.98
N ALA A 34 12.15 -27.52 1.96
CA ALA A 34 11.08 -26.53 1.97
C ALA A 34 11.46 -25.29 2.81
N ILE A 35 10.97 -24.13 2.38
CA ILE A 35 11.10 -22.86 3.10
C ILE A 35 9.70 -22.24 3.22
N LEU A 36 9.31 -21.88 4.43
CA LEU A 36 8.03 -21.22 4.73
C LEU A 36 8.30 -19.91 5.47
N TRP A 37 7.71 -18.82 4.99
CA TRP A 37 7.62 -17.58 5.76
C TRP A 37 6.26 -17.51 6.45
N ALA A 38 6.28 -17.47 7.79
CA ALA A 38 5.10 -17.49 8.65
C ALA A 38 4.83 -16.13 9.34
N GLY A 39 5.63 -15.11 9.04
CA GLY A 39 5.42 -13.73 9.52
C GLY A 39 5.39 -13.61 11.05
N VAL A 40 4.40 -12.87 11.56
CA VAL A 40 4.17 -12.65 13.01
C VAL A 40 2.74 -13.12 13.35
N PRO A 41 2.53 -14.44 13.53
CA PRO A 41 1.19 -15.06 13.49
C PRO A 41 0.38 -14.95 14.79
N GLY A 42 0.86 -14.18 15.79
CA GLY A 42 0.18 -14.01 17.07
C GLY A 42 0.12 -15.28 17.91
N GLU A 43 -0.89 -15.37 18.79
CA GLU A 43 -1.00 -16.41 19.82
C GLU A 43 -1.19 -17.83 19.27
N GLN A 44 -1.70 -17.99 18.04
CA GLN A 44 -1.93 -19.29 17.40
C GLN A 44 -0.75 -19.76 16.53
N SER A 45 0.44 -19.15 16.66
CA SER A 45 1.65 -19.46 15.88
C SER A 45 1.88 -20.96 15.67
N GLY A 46 1.92 -21.73 16.76
CA GLY A 46 2.19 -23.17 16.72
C GLY A 46 1.10 -23.99 16.04
N ASN A 47 -0.17 -23.64 16.27
CA ASN A 47 -1.31 -24.33 15.67
C ASN A 47 -1.37 -24.06 14.17
N SER A 48 -1.24 -22.79 13.76
CA SER A 48 -1.31 -22.38 12.36
C SER A 48 -0.19 -22.99 11.52
N ILE A 49 1.06 -23.02 12.01
CA ILE A 49 2.15 -23.64 11.24
C ILE A 49 2.00 -25.16 11.16
N ALA A 50 1.49 -25.81 12.22
CA ALA A 50 1.22 -27.23 12.19
C ALA A 50 0.12 -27.59 11.17
N ASP A 51 -0.92 -26.76 11.03
CA ASP A 51 -1.96 -26.96 10.02
C ASP A 51 -1.41 -26.95 8.60
N VAL A 52 -0.47 -26.05 8.31
CA VAL A 52 0.20 -25.99 7.00
C VAL A 52 1.15 -27.18 6.81
N LEU A 53 2.07 -27.41 7.74
CA LEU A 53 3.09 -28.48 7.63
C LEU A 53 2.49 -29.88 7.45
N TYR A 54 1.32 -30.14 8.07
CA TYR A 54 0.62 -31.41 7.97
C TYR A 54 -0.49 -31.42 6.92
N GLY A 55 -0.61 -30.37 6.10
CA GLY A 55 -1.54 -30.32 4.98
C GLY A 55 -3.02 -30.25 5.35
N ARG A 56 -3.36 -29.92 6.60
CA ARG A 56 -4.75 -29.55 6.98
C ARG A 56 -5.15 -28.24 6.29
N VAL A 57 -4.19 -27.36 6.07
CA VAL A 57 -4.29 -26.18 5.22
C VAL A 57 -3.28 -26.30 4.10
N ASN A 58 -3.74 -26.27 2.85
CA ASN A 58 -2.87 -26.10 1.69
C ASN A 58 -2.41 -24.62 1.63
N PRO A 59 -1.09 -24.32 1.64
CA PRO A 59 -0.64 -22.94 1.58
C PRO A 59 -1.05 -22.30 0.25
N GLY A 60 -1.73 -21.15 0.35
CA GLY A 60 -2.07 -20.28 -0.78
C GLY A 60 -1.62 -18.83 -0.59
N ALA A 61 -0.84 -18.57 0.47
CA ALA A 61 -0.30 -17.24 0.74
C ALA A 61 0.77 -16.86 -0.29
N LYS A 62 0.88 -15.56 -0.57
CA LYS A 62 1.89 -14.97 -1.45
C LYS A 62 2.71 -13.95 -0.66
N LEU A 63 4.00 -13.82 -0.97
CA LEU A 63 4.88 -12.86 -0.32
C LEU A 63 4.41 -11.41 -0.63
N PRO A 64 4.14 -10.58 0.40
CA PRO A 64 3.73 -9.19 0.21
C PRO A 64 4.90 -8.22 0.01
N PHE A 65 6.11 -8.75 -0.17
CA PHE A 65 7.37 -8.03 -0.42
C PHE A 65 8.32 -8.95 -1.20
N THR A 66 9.40 -8.39 -1.72
CA THR A 66 10.43 -9.14 -2.44
C THR A 66 11.49 -9.67 -1.48
N MET A 67 11.91 -10.93 -1.62
CA MET A 67 13.09 -11.50 -0.96
C MET A 67 14.28 -11.35 -1.90
N ALA A 68 15.02 -10.24 -1.78
CA ALA A 68 16.19 -9.99 -2.61
C ALA A 68 17.40 -10.82 -2.14
N ALA A 69 18.36 -11.04 -3.03
CA ALA A 69 19.58 -11.76 -2.71
C ALA A 69 20.46 -10.99 -1.72
N LYS A 70 20.57 -9.66 -1.92
CA LYS A 70 21.40 -8.78 -1.09
C LYS A 70 20.63 -7.55 -0.64
N ARG A 71 21.07 -6.99 0.48
CA ARG A 71 20.52 -5.74 1.03
C ARG A 71 20.60 -4.58 0.02
N SER A 72 21.68 -4.50 -0.74
CA SER A 72 21.89 -3.46 -1.76
C SER A 72 20.87 -3.49 -2.89
N ASP A 73 20.30 -4.65 -3.19
CA ASP A 73 19.41 -4.86 -4.34
C ASP A 73 18.05 -4.16 -4.14
N TYR A 74 17.67 -3.89 -2.88
CA TYR A 74 16.48 -3.10 -2.57
C TYR A 74 16.61 -1.63 -3.02
N GLY A 75 17.83 -1.12 -3.19
CA GLY A 75 18.11 0.25 -3.64
C GLY A 75 17.77 1.36 -2.62
N THR A 76 17.12 1.03 -1.51
CA THR A 76 16.81 1.93 -0.40
C THR A 76 17.31 1.36 0.93
N ASP A 77 17.59 2.25 1.88
CA ASP A 77 17.98 1.87 3.24
C ASP A 77 17.56 2.96 4.24
N VAL A 78 17.53 2.59 5.52
CA VAL A 78 17.26 3.49 6.63
C VAL A 78 18.43 4.46 6.82
N LEU A 79 18.12 5.71 7.14
CA LEU A 79 19.12 6.68 7.58
C LEU A 79 19.48 6.43 9.05
N TYR A 80 20.57 5.70 9.30
CA TYR A 80 21.01 5.36 10.67
C TYR A 80 21.78 6.47 11.37
N THR A 81 22.43 7.36 10.61
CA THR A 81 23.26 8.44 11.14
C THR A 81 22.71 9.78 10.68
N PRO A 82 22.50 10.76 11.57
CA PRO A 82 22.09 12.10 11.18
C PRO A 82 23.00 12.68 10.11
N ASN A 83 22.42 13.23 9.05
CA ASN A 83 23.15 13.89 7.96
C ASN A 83 23.08 15.43 8.02
N ASN A 84 22.28 15.96 8.96
CA ASN A 84 22.01 17.39 9.19
C ASN A 84 21.50 17.59 10.64
N PRO A 85 21.45 18.83 11.18
CA PRO A 85 20.85 19.10 12.49
C PRO A 85 19.40 18.60 12.62
N VAL A 86 18.63 18.74 11.53
CA VAL A 86 17.36 18.03 11.32
C VAL A 86 17.60 17.00 10.21
N PRO A 87 17.62 15.69 10.52
CA PRO A 87 17.90 14.65 9.52
C PRO A 87 16.97 14.76 8.30
N GLN A 88 17.56 14.64 7.10
CA GLN A 88 16.83 14.71 5.83
C GLN A 88 16.86 13.36 5.13
N ALA A 89 15.69 12.78 4.85
CA ALA A 89 15.53 11.57 4.05
C ALA A 89 14.91 11.93 2.69
N ASN A 90 15.74 11.95 1.64
CA ASN A 90 15.31 12.33 0.30
C ASN A 90 14.96 11.08 -0.52
N PHE A 91 13.70 10.98 -0.95
CA PHE A 91 13.16 9.81 -1.66
C PHE A 91 13.47 9.90 -3.16
N LYS A 92 14.76 9.85 -3.49
CA LYS A 92 15.28 10.02 -4.86
C LYS A 92 14.89 8.88 -5.80
N GLU A 93 14.60 7.72 -5.23
CA GLU A 93 14.11 6.53 -5.92
C GLU A 93 12.68 6.71 -6.46
N GLY A 94 11.92 7.69 -5.96
CA GLY A 94 10.54 7.93 -6.39
C GLY A 94 9.67 6.68 -6.19
N ILE A 95 9.03 6.21 -7.27
CA ILE A 95 8.15 5.03 -7.21
C ILE A 95 8.90 3.69 -7.19
N PHE A 96 10.23 3.69 -7.37
CA PHE A 96 11.03 2.50 -7.57
C PHE A 96 11.52 1.93 -6.23
N ILE A 97 10.59 1.29 -5.52
CA ILE A 97 10.84 0.51 -4.29
C ILE A 97 10.38 -0.94 -4.47
N ASP A 98 10.94 -1.85 -3.66
CA ASP A 98 10.64 -3.29 -3.69
C ASP A 98 10.68 -3.84 -5.13
N TYR A 99 9.70 -4.64 -5.57
CA TYR A 99 9.70 -5.27 -6.88
C TYR A 99 9.80 -4.28 -8.05
N ARG A 100 9.34 -3.03 -7.88
CA ARG A 100 9.48 -1.99 -8.93
C ARG A 100 10.94 -1.59 -9.12
N ALA A 101 11.72 -1.56 -8.04
CA ALA A 101 13.16 -1.27 -8.08
C ALA A 101 13.92 -2.40 -8.78
N LEU A 102 13.68 -3.65 -8.36
CA LEU A 102 14.36 -4.82 -8.93
C LEU A 102 13.95 -5.06 -10.39
N ASP A 103 12.68 -4.85 -10.74
CA ASP A 103 12.23 -4.89 -12.14
C ASP A 103 12.98 -3.87 -13.01
N LYS A 104 13.10 -2.61 -12.54
CA LYS A 104 13.78 -1.54 -13.28
C LYS A 104 15.28 -1.81 -13.44
N GLN A 105 15.90 -2.43 -12.45
CA GLN A 105 17.33 -2.74 -12.45
C GLN A 105 17.64 -4.11 -13.08
N GLU A 106 16.61 -4.82 -13.54
CA GLU A 106 16.73 -6.18 -14.09
C GLU A 106 17.41 -7.17 -13.11
N ILE A 107 17.20 -6.97 -11.80
CA ILE A 107 17.71 -7.84 -10.75
C ILE A 107 16.74 -8.99 -10.52
N GLU A 108 17.25 -10.22 -10.55
CA GLU A 108 16.48 -11.41 -10.21
C GLU A 108 16.43 -11.61 -8.68
N PRO A 109 15.25 -11.63 -8.06
CA PRO A 109 15.11 -11.88 -6.63
C PRO A 109 15.29 -13.37 -6.30
N VAL A 110 15.52 -13.70 -5.03
CA VAL A 110 15.42 -15.10 -4.55
C VAL A 110 13.97 -15.56 -4.61
N TYR A 111 13.06 -14.72 -4.12
CA TYR A 111 11.62 -14.89 -4.31
C TYR A 111 11.00 -13.51 -4.59
N GLU A 112 10.30 -13.40 -5.70
CA GLU A 112 9.67 -12.16 -6.14
C GLU A 112 8.43 -11.78 -5.32
N PHE A 113 8.07 -10.49 -5.34
CA PHE A 113 6.77 -10.04 -4.82
C PHE A 113 5.63 -10.85 -5.46
N GLY A 114 4.68 -11.27 -4.63
CA GLY A 114 3.54 -12.07 -5.05
C GLY A 114 3.85 -13.56 -5.25
N PHE A 115 5.08 -14.03 -5.00
CA PHE A 115 5.45 -15.44 -5.08
C PHE A 115 4.88 -16.26 -3.90
N GLY A 116 4.49 -17.50 -4.18
CA GLY A 116 4.11 -18.47 -3.16
C GLY A 116 3.63 -19.78 -3.80
N LEU A 117 4.17 -20.89 -3.31
CA LEU A 117 3.83 -22.24 -3.77
C LEU A 117 2.57 -22.77 -3.08
N SER A 118 2.02 -23.84 -3.65
CA SER A 118 0.90 -24.62 -3.12
C SER A 118 1.22 -26.11 -3.18
N TYR A 119 0.50 -26.94 -2.43
CA TYR A 119 0.54 -28.41 -2.57
C TYR A 119 -0.17 -28.92 -3.83
N THR A 120 -0.77 -28.02 -4.61
CA THR A 120 -1.33 -28.31 -5.94
C THR A 120 -0.76 -27.34 -6.98
N ASN A 121 -1.03 -27.60 -8.25
CA ASN A 121 -0.57 -26.78 -9.37
C ASN A 121 -1.74 -26.15 -10.10
N PHE A 122 -1.54 -24.92 -10.59
CA PHE A 122 -2.55 -24.17 -11.33
C PHE A 122 -2.05 -23.76 -12.72
N THR A 123 -2.96 -23.73 -13.70
CA THR A 123 -2.69 -23.22 -15.05
C THR A 123 -3.60 -22.05 -15.36
N TYR A 124 -3.08 -21.11 -16.16
CA TYR A 124 -3.72 -19.86 -16.53
C TYR A 124 -3.99 -19.87 -18.04
N SER A 125 -5.21 -19.56 -18.46
CA SER A 125 -5.57 -19.47 -19.89
C SER A 125 -6.61 -18.37 -20.16
N ASP A 126 -6.87 -18.12 -21.45
CA ASP A 126 -8.03 -17.37 -21.94
C ASP A 126 -8.20 -15.95 -21.36
N ILE A 127 -7.11 -15.16 -21.35
CA ILE A 127 -7.20 -13.75 -20.96
C ILE A 127 -8.14 -12.98 -21.90
N LYS A 128 -9.08 -12.25 -21.32
CA LYS A 128 -10.01 -11.38 -22.06
C LYS A 128 -10.05 -10.01 -21.40
N VAL A 129 -10.00 -8.98 -22.23
CA VAL A 129 -10.15 -7.58 -21.83
C VAL A 129 -11.45 -7.06 -22.42
N THR A 130 -12.35 -6.59 -21.58
CA THR A 130 -13.61 -5.97 -21.99
C THR A 130 -13.59 -4.50 -21.62
N LYS A 131 -13.71 -3.62 -22.62
CA LYS A 131 -13.84 -2.18 -22.40
C LYS A 131 -15.26 -1.86 -21.91
N MET A 132 -15.35 -1.09 -20.84
CA MET A 132 -16.62 -0.68 -20.26
C MET A 132 -17.07 0.65 -20.85
N ASN A 133 -18.38 0.88 -20.92
CA ASN A 133 -18.92 2.16 -21.35
C ASN A 133 -18.90 3.14 -20.16
N THR A 134 -17.98 4.10 -20.19
CA THR A 134 -17.78 5.11 -19.14
C THR A 134 -17.67 6.50 -19.75
N SER A 135 -18.17 7.50 -19.04
CA SER A 135 -18.00 8.91 -19.41
C SER A 135 -16.52 9.31 -19.50
N ALA A 136 -16.23 10.40 -20.19
CA ALA A 136 -14.90 10.99 -20.17
C ALA A 136 -14.56 11.54 -18.78
N TYR A 137 -13.27 11.58 -18.45
CA TYR A 137 -12.80 12.26 -17.25
C TYR A 137 -13.03 13.77 -17.39
N ALA A 138 -13.66 14.37 -16.39
CA ALA A 138 -13.82 15.81 -16.27
C ALA A 138 -13.24 16.26 -14.93
N PRO A 139 -12.29 17.20 -14.92
CA PRO A 139 -11.77 17.75 -13.68
C PRO A 139 -12.87 18.39 -12.84
N THR A 140 -12.75 18.29 -11.52
CA THR A 140 -13.68 18.95 -10.60
C THR A 140 -13.52 20.46 -10.69
N THR A 141 -14.64 21.18 -10.71
CA THR A 141 -14.69 22.64 -10.76
C THR A 141 -15.63 23.20 -9.70
N GLY A 142 -15.67 24.52 -9.56
CA GLY A 142 -16.55 25.23 -8.65
C GLY A 142 -15.93 25.48 -7.27
N MET A 143 -16.76 25.96 -6.34
CA MET A 143 -16.34 26.40 -5.01
C MET A 143 -16.92 25.49 -3.92
N THR A 144 -16.29 25.48 -2.74
CA THR A 144 -16.89 25.01 -1.49
C THR A 144 -17.98 26.01 -1.04
N PRO A 145 -18.90 25.62 -0.15
CA PRO A 145 -19.60 26.64 0.63
C PRO A 145 -18.61 27.42 1.52
N ALA A 146 -19.04 28.60 1.98
CA ALA A 146 -18.33 29.32 3.03
C ALA A 146 -18.29 28.49 4.32
N ALA A 147 -17.28 28.68 5.16
CA ALA A 147 -17.21 28.02 6.46
C ALA A 147 -18.40 28.45 7.33
N GLN A 148 -19.04 27.46 7.97
CA GLN A 148 -20.21 27.68 8.81
C GLN A 148 -19.80 27.61 10.29
N THR A 149 -20.39 28.47 11.11
CA THR A 149 -20.34 28.36 12.57
C THR A 149 -21.62 27.68 13.06
N TYR A 150 -21.48 26.75 14.01
CA TYR A 150 -22.60 26.03 14.60
C TYR A 150 -22.72 26.37 16.08
N GLY A 151 -23.86 26.94 16.46
CA GLY A 151 -24.08 27.45 17.81
C GLY A 151 -23.36 28.78 18.08
N ASN A 152 -23.46 29.22 19.35
CA ASN A 152 -22.86 30.47 19.81
C ASN A 152 -21.94 30.18 20.99
N ILE A 153 -20.78 30.84 21.03
CA ILE A 153 -19.84 30.77 22.14
C ILE A 153 -19.75 32.16 22.77
N SER A 154 -19.71 32.23 24.11
CA SER A 154 -19.46 33.50 24.78
C SER A 154 -18.04 33.98 24.50
N MET A 155 -17.89 35.25 24.13
CA MET A 155 -16.59 35.89 23.95
C MET A 155 -16.05 36.52 25.24
N ASN A 156 -16.78 36.40 26.36
CA ASN A 156 -16.35 36.89 27.66
C ASN A 156 -15.42 35.86 28.33
N PRO A 157 -14.14 36.17 28.59
CA PRO A 157 -13.22 35.26 29.25
C PRO A 157 -13.73 34.73 30.61
N ALA A 158 -14.55 35.50 31.32
CA ALA A 158 -15.09 35.10 32.62
C ALA A 158 -15.92 33.81 32.56
N ASP A 159 -16.60 33.55 31.43
CA ASP A 159 -17.44 32.37 31.24
C ASP A 159 -16.61 31.08 31.03
N HIS A 160 -15.30 31.23 30.84
CA HIS A 160 -14.35 30.14 30.57
C HIS A 160 -13.35 29.90 31.70
N VAL A 161 -13.47 30.62 32.82
CA VAL A 161 -12.58 30.45 33.97
C VAL A 161 -12.84 29.10 34.66
N PHE A 162 -11.78 28.54 35.25
CA PHE A 162 -11.86 27.27 35.95
C PHE A 162 -12.95 27.26 37.04
N PRO A 163 -13.90 26.31 37.02
CA PRO A 163 -14.99 26.26 37.99
C PRO A 163 -14.49 26.08 39.42
N SER A 164 -14.97 26.91 40.34
CA SER A 164 -14.57 26.88 41.75
C SER A 164 -14.99 25.61 42.49
N ASN A 165 -16.01 24.90 41.99
CA ASN A 165 -16.52 23.66 42.54
C ASN A 165 -15.80 22.41 42.02
N PHE A 166 -14.70 22.58 41.27
CA PHE A 166 -13.96 21.47 40.68
C PHE A 166 -12.52 21.43 41.21
N SER A 167 -12.02 20.24 41.55
CA SER A 167 -10.65 20.05 42.00
C SER A 167 -9.74 19.72 40.83
N ARG A 168 -8.66 20.47 40.66
CA ARG A 168 -7.66 20.22 39.61
C ARG A 168 -6.92 18.93 39.91
N VAL A 169 -6.94 18.00 38.95
CA VAL A 169 -6.04 16.86 38.97
C VAL A 169 -4.68 17.31 38.41
N PRO A 170 -3.58 17.11 39.15
CA PRO A 170 -2.25 17.47 38.66
C PRO A 170 -1.94 16.81 37.31
N LEU A 171 -1.32 17.59 36.40
CA LEU A 171 -0.95 17.18 35.03
C LEU A 171 -2.12 16.89 34.08
N TYR A 172 -3.37 17.06 34.53
CA TYR A 172 -4.52 16.99 33.63
C TYR A 172 -4.68 18.30 32.87
N LEU A 173 -4.86 18.22 31.54
CA LEU A 173 -5.07 19.38 30.68
C LEU A 173 -6.56 19.72 30.63
N TYR A 174 -6.89 20.92 31.11
CA TYR A 174 -8.26 21.42 31.11
C TYR A 174 -8.43 22.55 30.08
N PRO A 175 -9.65 22.73 29.52
CA PRO A 175 -9.93 23.83 28.58
C PRO A 175 -10.15 25.18 29.27
N TRP A 176 -10.28 25.21 30.60
CA TRP A 176 -10.56 26.43 31.34
C TRP A 176 -9.33 27.31 31.54
N ILE A 177 -9.55 28.62 31.55
CA ILE A 177 -8.50 29.61 31.80
C ILE A 177 -8.36 29.90 33.30
N ASN A 178 -7.13 30.21 33.73
CA ASN A 178 -6.84 30.53 35.13
C ASN A 178 -7.35 31.91 35.56
N SER A 179 -7.46 32.83 34.61
CA SER A 179 -7.92 34.19 34.85
C SER A 179 -8.53 34.78 33.57
N THR A 180 -9.21 35.92 33.67
CA THR A 180 -9.73 36.66 32.52
C THR A 180 -8.65 37.41 31.72
N ASN A 181 -7.43 37.53 32.26
CA ASN A 181 -6.28 38.08 31.53
C ASN A 181 -5.68 36.96 30.65
N LEU A 182 -6.01 37.01 29.36
CA LEU A 182 -5.70 35.96 28.39
C LEU A 182 -4.18 35.76 28.18
N SER A 183 -3.39 36.84 28.21
CA SER A 183 -1.92 36.78 28.22
C SER A 183 -1.38 35.91 29.35
N SER A 184 -1.81 36.18 30.59
CA SER A 184 -1.39 35.42 31.76
C SER A 184 -1.91 33.98 31.76
N ALA A 185 -3.15 33.77 31.29
CA ALA A 185 -3.78 32.46 31.25
C ALA A 185 -3.13 31.55 30.19
N ALA A 186 -2.69 32.11 29.06
CA ALA A 186 -1.94 31.41 28.04
C ALA A 186 -0.49 31.08 28.45
N GLY A 187 0.01 31.65 29.55
CA GLY A 187 1.41 31.53 29.94
C GLY A 187 2.35 32.20 28.95
N GLU A 188 1.95 33.38 28.44
CA GLU A 188 2.68 34.14 27.42
C GLU A 188 4.18 34.28 27.74
N SER A 189 5.00 34.22 26.69
CA SER A 189 6.45 34.44 26.77
C SER A 189 6.90 35.41 25.68
N GLN A 190 8.11 35.96 25.81
CA GLN A 190 8.72 36.85 24.82
C GLN A 190 8.86 36.25 23.41
N TYR A 191 8.71 34.93 23.27
CA TYR A 191 8.82 34.20 22.00
C TYR A 191 7.45 33.80 21.41
N ALA A 192 6.36 33.98 22.16
CA ALA A 192 5.01 33.63 21.74
C ALA A 192 4.00 34.60 22.39
N PRO A 193 3.91 35.84 21.90
CA PRO A 193 3.02 36.84 22.47
C PRO A 193 1.55 36.45 22.26
N TYR A 194 0.69 36.74 23.23
CA TYR A 194 -0.73 36.48 23.07
C TYR A 194 -1.32 37.44 22.03
N GLY A 195 -1.95 36.88 20.99
CA GLY A 195 -2.57 37.66 19.91
C GLY A 195 -1.60 38.11 18.81
N ASP A 196 -0.33 37.72 18.87
CA ASP A 196 0.56 37.83 17.72
C ASP A 196 0.13 36.84 16.63
N ASN A 197 -0.21 37.35 15.45
CA ASN A 197 -0.57 36.55 14.28
C ASN A 197 0.46 36.67 13.15
N SER A 198 1.61 37.30 13.40
CA SER A 198 2.65 37.53 12.37
C SER A 198 3.25 36.24 11.80
N PHE A 199 3.15 35.13 12.55
CA PHE A 199 3.58 33.80 12.12
C PHE A 199 2.49 33.03 11.36
N VAL A 200 1.25 33.54 11.32
CA VAL A 200 0.12 32.86 10.68
C VAL A 200 0.18 33.10 9.16
N PRO A 201 0.26 32.03 8.34
CA PRO A 201 0.31 32.19 6.90
C PRO A 201 -0.94 32.85 6.33
N GLU A 202 -0.77 33.49 5.18
CA GLU A 202 -1.88 34.04 4.40
C GLU A 202 -2.94 32.96 4.09
N GLY A 203 -4.22 33.34 4.17
CA GLY A 203 -5.35 32.45 3.92
C GLY A 203 -5.72 31.51 5.09
N ALA A 204 -4.90 31.39 6.14
CA ALA A 204 -5.16 30.44 7.23
C ALA A 204 -6.44 30.71 8.05
N VAL A 205 -6.96 31.94 8.00
CA VAL A 205 -8.21 32.36 8.66
C VAL A 205 -9.29 32.80 7.68
N ASP A 206 -9.11 32.54 6.37
CA ASP A 206 -10.13 32.84 5.37
C ASP A 206 -11.27 31.81 5.42
N SER A 207 -12.47 32.29 5.73
CA SER A 207 -13.69 31.48 5.81
C SER A 207 -14.55 31.54 4.55
N SER A 208 -14.10 32.25 3.51
CA SER A 208 -14.84 32.40 2.25
C SER A 208 -14.91 31.09 1.47
N PRO A 209 -15.87 30.93 0.53
CA PRO A 209 -15.88 29.83 -0.43
C PRO A 209 -14.50 29.63 -1.08
N GLN A 210 -13.98 28.40 -1.05
CA GLN A 210 -12.67 28.07 -1.62
C GLN A 210 -12.80 27.32 -2.94
N PRO A 211 -11.89 27.50 -3.91
CA PRO A 211 -11.91 26.74 -5.15
C PRO A 211 -11.66 25.26 -4.89
N ARG A 212 -12.41 24.40 -5.59
CA ARG A 212 -12.19 22.95 -5.55
C ARG A 212 -10.99 22.59 -6.41
N LEU A 213 -10.13 21.72 -5.90
CA LEU A 213 -9.00 21.20 -6.68
C LEU A 213 -9.50 20.31 -7.82
N PRO A 214 -8.85 20.31 -9.00
CA PRO A 214 -9.24 19.49 -10.17
C PRO A 214 -9.39 18.00 -9.87
N ALA A 215 -8.44 17.44 -9.11
CA ALA A 215 -8.44 16.03 -8.70
C ALA A 215 -9.36 15.70 -7.52
N SER A 216 -10.05 16.70 -6.94
CA SER A 216 -10.81 16.52 -5.70
C SER A 216 -12.18 15.88 -5.92
N GLY A 217 -12.71 15.30 -4.85
CA GLY A 217 -14.06 14.77 -4.76
C GLY A 217 -14.38 14.43 -3.31
N PRO A 218 -15.61 14.02 -3.00
CA PRO A 218 -16.07 13.85 -1.62
C PRO A 218 -15.32 12.76 -0.85
N SER A 219 -14.78 11.73 -1.52
CA SER A 219 -14.05 10.64 -0.87
C SER A 219 -12.96 10.09 -1.78
N GLY A 220 -11.70 10.31 -1.43
CA GLY A 220 -10.55 9.72 -2.13
C GLY A 220 -10.19 10.33 -3.49
N GLY A 221 -10.81 11.46 -3.87
CA GLY A 221 -10.56 12.15 -5.14
C GLY A 221 -11.80 12.22 -6.03
N ASN A 222 -11.63 12.77 -7.24
CA ASN A 222 -12.70 12.93 -8.22
C ASN A 222 -13.42 11.58 -8.46
N PRO A 223 -14.77 11.52 -8.37
CA PRO A 223 -15.53 10.28 -8.54
C PRO A 223 -15.21 9.51 -9.84
N ALA A 224 -14.89 10.21 -10.94
CA ALA A 224 -14.57 9.59 -12.21
C ALA A 224 -13.25 8.78 -12.19
N LEU A 225 -12.39 8.97 -11.18
CA LEU A 225 -11.19 8.14 -10.97
C LEU A 225 -11.53 6.68 -10.66
N TRP A 226 -12.72 6.46 -10.09
CA TRP A 226 -13.20 5.16 -9.62
C TRP A 226 -14.06 4.42 -10.64
N ASP A 227 -14.35 5.06 -11.79
CA ASP A 227 -15.07 4.41 -12.89
C ASP A 227 -14.30 3.18 -13.37
N VAL A 228 -14.97 2.03 -13.44
CA VAL A 228 -14.41 0.82 -14.05
C VAL A 228 -14.42 1.00 -15.56
N ILE A 229 -13.24 1.12 -16.16
CA ILE A 229 -13.06 1.38 -17.60
C ILE A 229 -12.72 0.11 -18.39
N TYR A 230 -12.15 -0.90 -17.73
CA TYR A 230 -11.97 -2.24 -18.30
C TYR A 230 -12.27 -3.31 -17.25
N ARG A 231 -12.71 -4.47 -17.71
CA ARG A 231 -12.74 -5.71 -16.93
C ARG A 231 -11.80 -6.72 -17.58
N VAL A 232 -10.89 -7.27 -16.79
CA VAL A 232 -9.96 -8.32 -17.21
C VAL A 232 -10.39 -9.64 -16.58
N THR A 233 -10.53 -10.67 -17.41
CA THR A 233 -10.84 -12.03 -16.94
C THR A 233 -9.81 -13.03 -17.45
N ALA A 234 -9.61 -14.11 -16.69
CA ALA A 234 -8.77 -15.24 -17.08
C ALA A 234 -9.30 -16.54 -16.45
N GLN A 235 -9.06 -17.68 -17.10
CA GLN A 235 -9.41 -19.00 -16.58
C GLN A 235 -8.26 -19.57 -15.76
N ILE A 236 -8.57 -20.01 -14.54
CA ILE A 236 -7.62 -20.60 -13.59
C ILE A 236 -8.07 -22.03 -13.32
N LYS A 237 -7.23 -23.01 -13.65
CA LYS A 237 -7.53 -24.43 -13.45
C LYS A 237 -6.57 -25.05 -12.46
N ASN A 238 -7.11 -25.75 -11.45
CA ASN A 238 -6.32 -26.64 -10.61
C ASN A 238 -6.08 -27.95 -11.38
N ILE A 239 -4.82 -28.21 -11.73
CA ILE A 239 -4.40 -29.40 -12.48
C ILE A 239 -3.76 -30.47 -11.57
N GLY A 240 -3.65 -30.21 -10.27
CA GLY A 240 -3.13 -31.19 -9.32
C GLY A 240 -4.22 -32.07 -8.71
N LYS A 241 -3.85 -32.74 -7.61
CA LYS A 241 -4.66 -33.81 -6.99
C LYS A 241 -5.38 -33.38 -5.71
N VAL A 242 -5.03 -32.22 -5.15
CA VAL A 242 -5.60 -31.71 -3.89
C VAL A 242 -6.26 -30.36 -4.12
N ALA A 243 -7.29 -30.06 -3.34
CA ALA A 243 -7.88 -28.73 -3.32
C ALA A 243 -6.83 -27.72 -2.83
N GLY A 244 -6.89 -26.49 -3.33
CA GLY A 244 -5.98 -25.44 -2.93
C GLY A 244 -6.52 -24.07 -3.30
N ASP A 245 -5.93 -23.06 -2.69
CA ASP A 245 -6.19 -21.67 -3.02
C ASP A 245 -5.12 -21.16 -3.97
N GLU A 246 -5.54 -20.50 -5.05
CA GLU A 246 -4.66 -19.71 -5.90
C GLU A 246 -4.94 -18.23 -5.68
N VAL A 247 -3.91 -17.41 -5.85
CA VAL A 247 -4.02 -15.95 -5.85
C VAL A 247 -3.59 -15.41 -7.21
N PRO A 248 -4.50 -15.39 -8.22
CA PRO A 248 -4.25 -14.74 -9.49
C PRO A 248 -4.03 -13.24 -9.28
N GLN A 249 -3.05 -12.68 -9.97
CA GLN A 249 -2.66 -11.28 -9.84
C GLN A 249 -2.71 -10.60 -11.21
N LEU A 250 -3.31 -9.41 -11.25
CA LEU A 250 -3.38 -8.51 -12.39
C LEU A 250 -2.36 -7.38 -12.22
N TYR A 251 -1.42 -7.29 -13.15
CA TYR A 251 -0.46 -6.20 -13.27
C TYR A 251 -0.72 -5.35 -14.50
N VAL A 252 -0.40 -4.06 -14.42
CA VAL A 252 -0.53 -3.09 -15.51
C VAL A 252 0.80 -2.39 -15.74
N SER A 253 1.26 -2.37 -16.99
CA SER A 253 2.31 -1.47 -17.47
C SER A 253 1.67 -0.23 -18.07
N LEU A 254 2.08 0.95 -17.61
CA LEU A 254 1.59 2.25 -18.12
C LEU A 254 2.31 2.70 -19.40
N GLY A 255 3.52 2.15 -19.63
CA GLY A 255 4.26 2.24 -20.89
C GLY A 255 5.18 3.45 -21.06
N GLY A 256 5.17 4.42 -20.14
CA GLY A 256 6.06 5.58 -20.19
C GLY A 256 7.48 5.28 -19.69
N PRO A 257 8.47 6.11 -20.08
CA PRO A 257 9.88 5.90 -19.74
C PRO A 257 10.22 6.08 -18.25
N TYR A 258 9.34 6.76 -17.50
CA TYR A 258 9.48 6.97 -16.06
C TYR A 258 8.56 6.09 -15.22
N ASP A 259 7.77 5.22 -15.87
CA ASP A 259 6.88 4.30 -15.18
C ASP A 259 7.64 3.07 -14.68
N ALA A 260 7.09 2.40 -13.66
CA ALA A 260 7.50 1.05 -13.34
C ALA A 260 7.18 0.11 -14.51
N VAL A 261 8.03 -0.91 -14.72
CA VAL A 261 7.84 -1.93 -15.76
C VAL A 261 6.39 -2.45 -15.74
N LYS A 262 5.88 -2.71 -14.54
CA LYS A 262 4.50 -3.11 -14.26
C LYS A 262 4.11 -2.81 -12.82
N MET A 263 2.82 -2.70 -12.55
CA MET A 263 2.29 -2.45 -11.22
C MET A 263 1.07 -3.30 -10.90
N LEU A 264 0.99 -3.86 -9.70
CA LEU A 264 -0.19 -4.59 -9.25
C LEU A 264 -1.41 -3.65 -9.25
N ARG A 265 -2.55 -4.15 -9.76
CA ARG A 265 -3.84 -3.44 -9.78
C ARG A 265 -5.02 -4.28 -9.30
N GLY A 266 -4.93 -5.60 -9.36
CA GLY A 266 -5.96 -6.48 -8.84
C GLY A 266 -5.40 -7.82 -8.44
N PHE A 267 -6.06 -8.47 -7.49
CA PHE A 267 -5.82 -9.86 -7.12
C PHE A 267 -7.08 -10.39 -6.45
N GLU A 268 -7.22 -11.71 -6.41
CA GLU A 268 -8.29 -12.38 -5.67
C GLU A 268 -7.74 -13.69 -5.10
N ARG A 269 -8.33 -14.20 -4.01
CA ARG A 269 -8.00 -15.54 -3.51
C ARG A 269 -9.13 -16.51 -3.85
N LEU A 270 -8.84 -17.48 -4.70
CA LEU A 270 -9.81 -18.41 -5.24
C LEU A 270 -9.52 -19.83 -4.74
N SER A 271 -10.48 -20.45 -4.05
CA SER A 271 -10.44 -21.86 -3.69
C SER A 271 -10.90 -22.73 -4.87
N ILE A 272 -10.06 -23.66 -5.31
CA ILE A 272 -10.29 -24.44 -6.55
C ILE A 272 -10.08 -25.94 -6.28
N GLN A 273 -11.11 -26.74 -6.53
CA GLN A 273 -11.05 -28.20 -6.41
C GLN A 273 -10.19 -28.83 -7.52
N PRO A 274 -9.62 -30.03 -7.33
CA PRO A 274 -8.90 -30.74 -8.38
C PRO A 274 -9.70 -30.83 -9.68
N ASN A 275 -9.05 -30.55 -10.82
CA ASN A 275 -9.65 -30.50 -12.16
C ASN A 275 -10.69 -29.41 -12.40
N GLN A 276 -11.04 -28.61 -11.39
CA GLN A 276 -11.97 -27.49 -11.54
C GLN A 276 -11.26 -26.30 -12.23
N THR A 277 -12.01 -25.62 -13.10
CA THR A 277 -11.65 -24.32 -13.65
C THR A 277 -12.57 -23.26 -13.08
N VAL A 278 -12.02 -22.13 -12.63
CA VAL A 278 -12.74 -20.95 -12.18
C VAL A 278 -12.31 -19.74 -13.02
N THR A 279 -13.14 -18.69 -13.02
CA THR A 279 -12.83 -17.44 -13.70
C THR A 279 -12.32 -16.42 -12.69
N PHE A 280 -11.08 -15.96 -12.87
CA PHE A 280 -10.59 -14.74 -12.25
C PHE A 280 -11.19 -13.53 -12.98
N SER A 281 -11.63 -12.53 -12.24
CA SER A 281 -12.14 -11.26 -12.77
C SER A 281 -11.60 -10.11 -11.93
N ALA A 282 -10.96 -9.14 -12.57
CA ALA A 282 -10.51 -7.91 -11.93
C ALA A 282 -10.89 -6.70 -12.77
N ASP A 283 -11.38 -5.68 -12.09
CA ASP A 283 -11.75 -4.41 -12.68
C ASP A 283 -10.54 -3.48 -12.71
N ILE A 284 -10.39 -2.74 -13.81
CA ILE A 284 -9.42 -1.65 -13.97
C ILE A 284 -10.21 -0.36 -13.88
N MET A 285 -10.01 0.37 -12.79
CA MET A 285 -10.54 1.70 -12.60
C MET A 285 -9.76 2.72 -13.43
N ARG A 286 -10.34 3.88 -13.70
CA ARG A 286 -9.67 4.93 -14.46
C ARG A 286 -8.31 5.31 -13.87
N ARG A 287 -8.24 5.50 -12.54
CA ARG A 287 -7.00 5.79 -11.82
C ARG A 287 -5.90 4.73 -12.01
N ASP A 288 -6.27 3.48 -12.29
CA ASP A 288 -5.33 2.38 -12.37
C ASP A 288 -4.41 2.48 -13.60
N ILE A 289 -4.85 3.24 -14.62
CA ILE A 289 -4.10 3.52 -15.85
C ILE A 289 -3.63 4.97 -15.98
N MET A 290 -3.81 5.78 -14.94
CA MET A 290 -3.44 7.20 -14.93
C MET A 290 -2.09 7.44 -14.27
N ASN A 291 -1.48 8.55 -14.65
CA ASN A 291 -0.31 9.16 -14.02
C ASN A 291 -0.73 10.49 -13.36
N TRP A 292 0.05 10.95 -12.39
CA TRP A 292 -0.13 12.27 -11.78
C TRP A 292 0.65 13.34 -12.56
N SER A 293 0.03 14.46 -12.91
CA SER A 293 0.72 15.64 -13.45
C SER A 293 0.87 16.71 -12.36
N PRO A 294 2.11 17.05 -11.95
CA PRO A 294 2.36 18.14 -11.02
C PRO A 294 2.03 19.52 -11.63
N GLU A 295 2.04 19.68 -12.96
CA GLU A 295 1.66 20.93 -13.62
C GLU A 295 0.15 21.15 -13.61
N ALA A 296 -0.61 20.12 -13.94
CA ALA A 296 -2.08 20.18 -13.93
C ALA A 296 -2.67 20.05 -12.52
N GLN A 297 -1.89 19.53 -11.55
CA GLN A 297 -2.36 19.10 -10.24
C GLN A 297 -3.55 18.13 -10.36
N ASP A 298 -3.46 17.22 -11.35
CA ASP A 298 -4.50 16.26 -11.65
C ASP A 298 -3.97 14.96 -12.25
N TRP A 299 -4.81 13.95 -12.25
CA TRP A 299 -4.59 12.67 -12.93
C TRP A 299 -4.81 12.81 -14.43
N PHE A 300 -3.97 12.16 -15.22
CA PHE A 300 -4.13 12.08 -16.66
C PHE A 300 -3.82 10.67 -17.18
N VAL A 301 -4.43 10.29 -18.31
CA VAL A 301 -4.05 9.07 -19.03
C VAL A 301 -2.98 9.45 -20.05
N SER A 302 -1.76 8.94 -19.89
CA SER A 302 -0.68 9.16 -20.86
C SER A 302 -1.01 8.56 -22.23
N ASN A 303 -0.32 8.96 -23.29
CA ASN A 303 -0.54 8.43 -24.64
C ASN A 303 0.19 7.09 -24.91
N TYR A 304 1.00 6.60 -23.97
CA TYR A 304 1.66 5.30 -24.08
C TYR A 304 0.68 4.14 -24.06
N THR A 305 0.99 3.05 -24.75
CA THR A 305 0.18 1.83 -24.75
C THR A 305 0.20 1.16 -23.38
N LYS A 306 -0.97 0.87 -22.83
CA LYS A 306 -1.11 0.14 -21.56
C LYS A 306 -1.17 -1.36 -21.85
N THR A 307 -0.41 -2.14 -21.10
CA THR A 307 -0.40 -3.60 -21.21
C THR A 307 -0.77 -4.21 -19.88
N VAL A 308 -1.68 -5.18 -19.91
CA VAL A 308 -2.05 -5.97 -18.73
C VAL A 308 -1.38 -7.33 -18.76
N TYR A 309 -1.12 -7.85 -17.57
CA TYR A 309 -0.52 -9.16 -17.35
C TYR A 309 -1.28 -9.88 -16.25
N VAL A 310 -1.55 -11.17 -16.44
CA VAL A 310 -2.18 -12.03 -15.43
C VAL A 310 -1.33 -13.26 -15.18
N GLY A 311 -1.13 -13.58 -13.91
CA GLY A 311 -0.35 -14.73 -13.49
C GLY A 311 -0.35 -14.95 -11.98
N SER A 312 0.61 -15.73 -11.50
CA SER A 312 0.66 -16.19 -10.10
C SER A 312 1.64 -15.43 -9.22
N SER A 313 2.47 -14.55 -9.80
CA SER A 313 3.41 -13.66 -9.11
C SER A 313 3.81 -12.48 -10.01
N SER A 314 4.63 -11.56 -9.49
CA SER A 314 5.14 -10.46 -10.30
C SER A 314 6.10 -10.89 -11.42
N ARG A 315 6.66 -12.11 -11.40
CA ARG A 315 7.57 -12.62 -12.45
C ARG A 315 6.97 -13.79 -13.26
N ASN A 316 6.00 -14.51 -12.72
CA ASN A 316 5.27 -15.56 -13.44
C ASN A 316 3.94 -15.02 -14.01
N LEU A 317 4.02 -14.41 -15.19
CA LEU A 317 2.93 -13.70 -15.87
C LEU A 317 2.68 -14.28 -17.28
N PRO A 318 2.13 -15.50 -17.39
CA PRO A 318 2.00 -16.21 -18.67
C PRO A 318 0.97 -15.58 -19.61
N LEU A 319 0.03 -14.77 -19.10
CA LEU A 319 -1.00 -14.12 -19.90
C LEU A 319 -0.74 -12.63 -20.03
N THR A 320 -0.86 -12.10 -21.26
CA THR A 320 -0.71 -10.67 -21.54
C THR A 320 -1.74 -10.21 -22.57
N ALA A 321 -2.19 -8.96 -22.45
CA ALA A 321 -3.07 -8.30 -23.42
C ALA A 321 -2.83 -6.78 -23.39
N LYS A 322 -3.04 -6.11 -24.53
CA LYS A 322 -3.04 -4.64 -24.59
C LYS A 322 -4.41 -4.09 -24.25
N LEU A 323 -4.47 -2.95 -23.56
CA LEU A 323 -5.70 -2.17 -23.42
C LEU A 323 -5.90 -1.35 -24.69
N ALA A 324 -7.13 -1.38 -25.23
CA ALA A 324 -7.52 -0.70 -26.47
C ALA A 324 -8.31 0.60 -26.21
#